data_AF-A0A1H5BQH6-F1
#
_entry.id   AF-A0A1H5BQH6-F1
#
_cell.length_a   1.000
_cell.length_b   1.000
_cell.length_c   1.000
_cell.angle_alpha   90.00
_cell.angle_beta   90.00
_cell.angle_gamma   90.00
#
_symmetry.space_group_name_H-M   'P 1'
#
loop_
_entity.id
_entity.type
_entity.pdbx_description
1 polymer ?
#
loop_
_entity_poly.entity_id
_entity_poly.type
_entity_poly.pdbx_seq_one_letter_code
_entity_poly.pdbx_strand_id
1 'polypeptide(L)'
;MARDPGRPLRADAQRNREKILSAAVRVFAEEGLDAHLERIAKEAGVGTGTLYRNFPTRELLIEAAYRNELARLCDAAPELLAALPPREAMRAWLGRFMDYANAKLGMADALRGVVASGVNPYAQSHELIQDALSRLMDAAVTAGVIRSDISATDMFAALTGIALASGKPEQREQADRLLDLTLDGLSAGLRQ
;
A
#
# COMPACT_ATOMS: atom_id res chain seq x y z
N MET A 1 17.28 33.98 -23.95
CA MET A 1 17.01 32.83 -23.05
C MET A 1 15.57 32.37 -23.28
N ALA A 2 15.40 31.24 -23.96
CA ALA A 2 14.08 30.66 -24.21
C ALA A 2 13.57 29.95 -22.95
N ARG A 3 12.30 30.19 -22.57
CA ARG A 3 11.59 29.39 -21.57
C ARG A 3 11.10 28.11 -22.26
N ASP A 4 11.51 26.96 -21.75
CA ASP A 4 10.99 25.65 -22.13
C ASP A 4 9.51 25.52 -21.66
N PRO A 5 8.51 25.40 -22.56
CA PRO A 5 7.10 25.45 -22.17
C PRO A 5 6.45 24.08 -21.93
N GLY A 6 7.19 22.97 -21.93
CA GLY A 6 6.59 21.62 -21.89
C GLY A 6 6.47 20.93 -20.53
N ARG A 7 7.19 21.38 -19.49
CA ARG A 7 7.44 20.59 -18.26
C ARG A 7 6.96 21.10 -16.87
N PRO A 8 6.18 22.17 -16.65
CA PRO A 8 5.69 22.49 -15.29
C PRO A 8 4.33 21.85 -14.94
N LEU A 9 3.33 21.94 -15.83
CA LEU A 9 1.92 21.71 -15.50
C LEU A 9 1.55 20.24 -15.21
N ARG A 10 2.15 19.29 -15.93
CA ARG A 10 1.87 17.85 -15.75
C ARG A 10 2.44 17.31 -14.44
N ALA A 11 3.64 17.76 -14.06
CA ALA A 11 4.28 17.37 -12.80
C ALA A 11 3.53 17.96 -11.59
N ASP A 12 3.05 19.20 -11.69
CA ASP A 12 2.18 19.79 -10.66
C ASP A 12 0.84 19.08 -10.53
N ALA A 13 0.21 18.71 -11.66
CA ALA A 13 -1.04 17.96 -11.66
C ALA A 13 -0.87 16.59 -10.98
N GLN A 14 0.22 15.87 -11.27
CA GLN A 14 0.53 14.58 -10.67
C GLN A 14 0.77 14.71 -9.15
N ARG A 15 1.57 15.69 -8.71
CA ARG A 15 1.79 15.96 -7.28
C ARG A 15 0.49 16.30 -6.55
N ASN A 16 -0.38 17.09 -7.17
CA ASN A 16 -1.68 17.42 -6.60
C ASN A 16 -2.58 16.18 -6.49
N ARG A 17 -2.55 15.30 -7.50
CA ARG A 17 -3.27 14.03 -7.46
C ARG A 17 -2.78 13.16 -6.31
N GLU A 18 -1.47 13.00 -6.13
CA GLU A 18 -0.90 12.22 -5.02
C GLU A 18 -1.27 12.77 -3.65
N LYS A 19 -1.26 14.10 -3.47
CA LYS A 19 -1.72 14.76 -2.24
C LYS A 19 -3.20 14.48 -1.96
N ILE A 20 -4.05 14.59 -2.97
CA ILE A 20 -5.49 14.29 -2.85
C ILE A 20 -5.68 12.84 -2.41
N LEU A 21 -5.03 11.90 -3.09
CA LEU A 21 -5.20 10.46 -2.80
C LEU A 21 -4.68 10.10 -1.41
N SER A 22 -3.55 10.67 -0.99
CA SER A 22 -3.00 10.41 0.36
C SER A 22 -3.87 11.02 1.46
N ALA A 23 -4.43 12.21 1.25
CA ALA A 23 -5.43 12.79 2.16
C ALA A 23 -6.71 11.96 2.19
N ALA A 24 -7.18 11.48 1.05
CA ALA A 24 -8.38 10.66 0.94
C ALA A 24 -8.27 9.37 1.74
N VAL A 25 -7.14 8.65 1.64
CA VAL A 25 -6.91 7.42 2.43
C VAL A 25 -7.08 7.69 3.92
N ARG A 26 -6.46 8.75 4.44
CA ARG A 26 -6.56 9.12 5.85
C ARG A 26 -7.98 9.47 6.27
N VAL A 27 -8.64 10.37 5.54
CA VAL A 27 -10.00 10.80 5.89
C VAL A 27 -11.00 9.66 5.80
N PHE A 28 -10.92 8.81 4.76
CA PHE A 28 -11.80 7.64 4.67
C PHE A 28 -11.49 6.57 5.72
N ALA A 29 -10.24 6.44 6.16
CA ALA A 29 -9.88 5.54 7.25
C ALA A 29 -10.39 6.02 8.62
N GLU A 30 -10.53 7.33 8.81
CA GLU A 30 -11.02 7.93 10.06
C GLU A 30 -12.55 8.05 10.11
N GLU A 31 -13.18 8.47 9.01
CA GLU A 31 -14.60 8.86 8.97
C GLU A 31 -15.47 7.90 8.14
N GLY A 32 -14.88 6.92 7.44
CA GLY A 32 -15.64 5.97 6.61
C GLY A 32 -16.52 6.67 5.57
N LEU A 33 -17.83 6.35 5.58
CA LEU A 33 -18.81 6.96 4.66
C LEU A 33 -19.18 8.40 5.05
N ASP A 34 -18.98 8.80 6.30
CA ASP A 34 -19.28 10.16 6.78
C ASP A 34 -18.21 11.19 6.33
N ALA A 35 -17.12 10.71 5.71
CA ALA A 35 -16.03 11.53 5.21
C ALA A 35 -16.49 12.70 4.33
N HIS A 36 -16.07 13.93 4.63
CA HIS A 36 -16.40 15.10 3.78
C HIS A 36 -15.32 15.38 2.73
N LEU A 37 -15.72 15.55 1.45
CA LEU A 37 -14.77 15.83 0.35
C LEU A 37 -14.06 17.19 0.52
N GLU A 38 -14.71 18.16 1.16
CA GLU A 38 -14.12 19.45 1.52
C GLU A 38 -12.96 19.29 2.51
N ARG A 39 -13.09 18.36 3.47
CA ARG A 39 -12.02 18.02 4.41
C ARG A 39 -10.81 17.46 3.66
N ILE A 40 -11.04 16.53 2.72
CA ILE A 40 -9.99 15.95 1.88
C ILE A 40 -9.28 17.04 1.06
N ALA A 41 -10.03 17.93 0.42
CA ALA A 41 -9.46 19.03 -0.37
C ALA A 41 -8.60 19.96 0.51
N LYS A 42 -9.10 20.31 1.71
CA LYS A 42 -8.37 21.12 2.69
C LYS A 42 -7.07 20.45 3.14
N GLU A 43 -7.12 19.17 3.48
CA GLU A 43 -5.95 18.40 3.90
C GLU A 43 -4.91 18.21 2.79
N ALA A 44 -5.37 18.03 1.54
CA ALA A 44 -4.51 17.95 0.37
C ALA A 44 -3.94 19.32 -0.05
N GLY A 45 -4.43 20.43 0.52
CA GLY A 45 -4.04 21.79 0.16
C GLY A 45 -4.48 22.19 -1.25
N VAL A 46 -5.61 21.67 -1.73
CA VAL A 46 -6.17 21.96 -3.06
C VAL A 46 -7.56 22.58 -2.95
N GLY A 47 -7.98 23.34 -3.96
CA GLY A 47 -9.36 23.79 -4.06
C GLY A 47 -10.34 22.65 -4.34
N THR A 48 -11.56 22.71 -3.80
CA THR A 48 -12.63 21.72 -4.01
C THR A 48 -12.92 21.50 -5.50
N GLY A 49 -12.96 22.56 -6.30
CA GLY A 49 -13.10 22.45 -7.76
C GLY A 49 -11.98 21.67 -8.44
N THR A 50 -10.76 21.68 -7.89
CA THR A 50 -9.65 20.84 -8.40
C THR A 50 -9.86 19.38 -8.02
N LEU A 51 -10.34 19.09 -6.80
CA LEU A 51 -10.69 17.73 -6.40
C LEU A 51 -11.78 17.15 -7.32
N TYR A 52 -12.91 17.84 -7.48
CA TYR A 52 -14.02 17.37 -8.33
C TYR A 52 -13.64 17.21 -9.80
N ARG A 53 -12.74 18.04 -10.34
CA ARG A 53 -12.20 17.86 -11.69
C ARG A 53 -11.37 16.58 -11.86
N ASN A 54 -10.67 16.15 -10.81
CA ASN A 54 -9.86 14.92 -10.83
C ASN A 54 -10.68 13.67 -10.47
N PHE A 55 -11.68 13.85 -9.60
CA PHE A 55 -12.50 12.79 -9.05
C PHE A 55 -13.96 13.26 -9.01
N PRO A 56 -14.72 13.06 -10.10
CA PRO A 56 -16.09 13.56 -10.22
C PRO A 56 -17.07 12.98 -9.20
N THR A 57 -16.79 11.77 -8.70
CA THR A 57 -17.62 11.09 -7.69
C THR A 57 -16.79 10.63 -6.50
N ARG A 58 -17.47 10.41 -5.37
CA ARG A 58 -16.85 9.89 -4.14
C ARG A 58 -16.27 8.49 -4.39
N GLU A 59 -16.99 7.65 -5.11
CA GLU A 59 -16.62 6.25 -5.38
C GLU A 59 -15.33 6.18 -6.19
N LEU A 60 -15.19 7.05 -7.20
CA LEU A 60 -13.97 7.16 -8.01
C LEU A 60 -12.78 7.65 -7.16
N LEU A 61 -13.02 8.53 -6.18
CA LEU A 61 -11.97 8.95 -5.25
C LEU A 61 -11.55 7.80 -4.33
N ILE A 62 -12.50 7.04 -3.77
CA ILE A 62 -12.23 5.89 -2.89
C ILE A 62 -11.46 4.80 -3.66
N GLU A 63 -11.92 4.45 -4.87
CA GLU A 63 -11.26 3.47 -5.73
C GLU A 63 -9.83 3.90 -6.05
N ALA A 64 -9.64 5.17 -6.47
CA ALA A 64 -8.34 5.69 -6.81
C ALA A 64 -7.41 5.79 -5.59
N ALA A 65 -7.94 6.10 -4.41
CA ALA A 65 -7.18 6.14 -3.16
C ALA A 65 -6.65 4.76 -2.80
N TYR A 66 -7.51 3.74 -2.84
CA TYR A 66 -7.11 2.34 -2.62
C TYR A 66 -6.08 1.86 -3.65
N ARG A 67 -6.32 2.10 -4.94
CA ARG A 67 -5.39 1.69 -6.01
C ARG A 67 -4.03 2.37 -5.91
N ASN A 68 -3.99 3.61 -5.41
CA ASN A 68 -2.73 4.30 -5.17
C ASN A 68 -1.93 3.66 -4.03
N GLU A 69 -2.58 3.26 -2.93
CA GLU A 69 -1.88 2.54 -1.86
C GLU A 69 -1.36 1.18 -2.33
N LEU A 70 -2.16 0.46 -3.11
CA LEU A 70 -1.73 -0.79 -3.74
C LEU A 70 -0.49 -0.57 -4.63
N ALA A 71 -0.53 0.44 -5.51
CA ALA A 71 0.59 0.76 -6.40
C ALA A 71 1.85 1.10 -5.59
N ARG A 72 1.73 1.96 -4.57
CA ARG A 72 2.83 2.29 -3.66
C ARG A 72 3.45 1.06 -3.00
N LEU A 73 2.63 0.12 -2.55
CA LEU A 73 3.13 -1.13 -1.96
C LEU A 73 3.88 -1.98 -2.99
N CYS A 74 3.31 -2.17 -4.19
CA CYS A 74 3.92 -2.99 -5.23
C CYS A 74 5.22 -2.36 -5.78
N ASP A 75 5.23 -1.05 -5.99
CA ASP A 75 6.39 -0.31 -6.50
C ASP A 75 7.54 -0.21 -5.48
N ALA A 76 7.23 -0.32 -4.18
CA ALA A 76 8.26 -0.34 -3.13
C ALA A 76 9.18 -1.56 -3.22
N ALA A 77 8.73 -2.69 -3.77
CA ALA A 77 9.55 -3.91 -3.86
C ALA A 77 10.84 -3.70 -4.68
N PRO A 78 10.79 -3.28 -5.96
CA PRO A 78 12.01 -2.99 -6.74
C PRO A 78 12.83 -1.82 -6.16
N GLU A 79 12.19 -0.79 -5.60
CA GLU A 79 12.89 0.34 -4.97
C GLU A 79 13.72 -0.11 -3.76
N LEU A 80 13.14 -0.94 -2.89
CA LEU A 80 13.81 -1.45 -1.70
C LEU A 80 14.95 -2.42 -2.06
N LEU A 81 14.76 -3.28 -3.07
CA LEU A 81 15.81 -4.18 -3.56
C LEU A 81 16.99 -3.42 -4.19
N ALA A 82 16.75 -2.24 -4.76
CA ALA A 82 17.82 -1.39 -5.28
C ALA A 82 18.60 -0.66 -4.16
N ALA A 83 17.99 -0.45 -3.00
CA ALA A 83 18.54 0.36 -1.92
C ALA A 83 19.11 -0.44 -0.74
N LEU A 84 18.64 -1.67 -0.53
CA LEU A 84 18.91 -2.46 0.68
C LEU A 84 19.31 -3.90 0.35
N PRO A 85 20.06 -4.58 1.24
CA PRO A 85 20.24 -6.03 1.17
C PRO A 85 18.90 -6.78 1.12
N PRO A 86 18.77 -7.91 0.40
CA PRO A 86 17.48 -8.55 0.15
C PRO A 86 16.63 -8.87 1.38
N ARG A 87 17.25 -9.31 2.49
CA ARG A 87 16.53 -9.57 3.76
C ARG A 87 15.98 -8.27 4.38
N GLU A 88 16.76 -7.19 4.35
CA GLU A 88 16.35 -5.89 4.85
C GLU A 88 15.27 -5.25 3.96
N ALA A 89 15.41 -5.38 2.64
CA ALA A 89 14.39 -4.97 1.67
C ALA A 89 13.07 -5.69 1.93
N MET A 90 13.11 -7.01 2.14
CA MET A 90 11.94 -7.81 2.50
C MET A 90 11.32 -7.31 3.79
N ARG A 91 12.10 -7.14 4.87
CA ARG A 91 11.58 -6.63 6.16
C ARG A 91 10.93 -5.25 6.05
N ALA A 92 11.56 -4.33 5.31
CA ALA A 92 11.02 -3.00 5.07
C ALA A 92 9.70 -3.08 4.29
N TRP A 93 9.62 -3.93 3.28
CA TRP A 93 8.41 -4.13 2.50
C TRP A 93 7.28 -4.77 3.32
N LEU A 94 7.58 -5.72 4.22
CA LEU A 94 6.57 -6.29 5.13
C LEU A 94 5.95 -5.20 6.04
N GLY A 95 6.75 -4.23 6.48
CA GLY A 95 6.24 -3.06 7.19
C GLY A 95 5.28 -2.23 6.34
N ARG A 96 5.61 -1.99 5.07
CA ARG A 96 4.73 -1.29 4.11
C ARG A 96 3.44 -2.06 3.85
N PHE A 97 3.50 -3.40 3.81
CA PHE A 97 2.31 -4.24 3.70
C PHE A 97 1.37 -4.03 4.88
N MET A 98 1.89 -3.93 6.11
CA MET A 98 1.07 -3.65 7.29
C MET A 98 0.42 -2.26 7.22
N ASP A 99 1.16 -1.23 6.78
CA ASP A 99 0.59 0.11 6.59
C ASP A 99 -0.56 0.09 5.56
N TYR A 100 -0.36 -0.61 4.44
CA TYR A 100 -1.39 -0.82 3.42
C TYR A 100 -2.61 -1.59 3.96
N ALA A 101 -2.39 -2.67 4.71
CA ALA A 101 -3.46 -3.48 5.28
C ALA A 101 -4.29 -2.68 6.29
N ASN A 102 -3.64 -1.86 7.12
CA ASN A 102 -4.30 -0.98 8.07
C ASN A 102 -5.12 0.10 7.37
N ALA A 103 -4.56 0.73 6.33
CA ALA A 103 -5.30 1.69 5.51
C ALA A 103 -6.54 1.04 4.87
N LYS A 104 -6.40 -0.15 4.29
CA LYS A 104 -7.50 -0.93 3.71
C LYS A 104 -8.58 -1.25 4.76
N LEU A 105 -8.18 -1.66 5.97
CA LEU A 105 -9.10 -1.96 7.07
C LEU A 105 -9.85 -0.71 7.53
N GLY A 106 -9.16 0.42 7.69
CA GLY A 106 -9.80 1.69 8.03
C GLY A 106 -10.79 2.14 6.97
N MET A 107 -10.44 1.98 5.69
CA MET A 107 -11.31 2.33 4.56
C MET A 107 -12.43 1.30 4.29
N ALA A 108 -12.58 0.25 5.11
CA ALA A 108 -13.46 -0.87 4.78
C ALA A 108 -14.91 -0.44 4.52
N ASP A 109 -15.43 0.53 5.26
CA ASP A 109 -16.80 1.03 5.12
C ASP A 109 -16.99 1.79 3.80
N ALA A 110 -16.03 2.66 3.47
CA ALA A 110 -16.00 3.39 2.21
C ALA A 110 -15.88 2.42 1.00
N LEU A 111 -15.01 1.42 1.11
CA LEU A 111 -14.82 0.42 0.06
C LEU A 111 -16.05 -0.49 -0.14
N ARG A 112 -16.79 -0.82 0.94
CA ARG A 112 -18.07 -1.51 0.82
C ARG A 112 -19.09 -0.70 0.03
N GLY A 113 -19.11 0.63 0.20
CA GLY A 113 -19.92 1.53 -0.62
C GLY A 113 -19.61 1.46 -2.12
N VAL A 114 -18.32 1.43 -2.48
CA VAL A 114 -17.87 1.27 -3.88
C VAL A 114 -18.30 -0.07 -4.47
N VAL A 115 -18.19 -1.15 -3.70
CA VAL A 115 -18.66 -2.48 -4.14
C VAL A 115 -20.18 -2.47 -4.34
N ALA A 116 -20.93 -1.82 -3.45
CA ALA A 116 -22.37 -1.68 -3.57
C ALA A 116 -22.80 -0.87 -4.81
N SER A 117 -21.94 0.04 -5.31
CA SER A 117 -22.17 0.77 -6.57
C SER A 117 -21.78 -0.02 -7.82
N GLY A 118 -21.38 -1.30 -7.69
CA GLY A 118 -21.05 -2.19 -8.81
C GLY A 118 -19.61 -2.11 -9.31
N VAL A 119 -18.73 -1.40 -8.60
CA VAL A 119 -17.30 -1.27 -8.95
C VAL A 119 -16.49 -2.24 -8.11
N ASN A 120 -15.54 -2.96 -8.71
CA ASN A 120 -14.59 -3.81 -7.98
C ASN A 120 -13.26 -3.06 -7.77
N PRO A 121 -13.04 -2.41 -6.60
CA PRO A 121 -11.78 -1.70 -6.33
C PRO A 121 -10.60 -2.67 -6.21
N TYR A 122 -10.85 -3.95 -5.88
CA TYR A 122 -9.85 -4.96 -5.57
C TYR A 122 -9.32 -5.74 -6.78
N ALA A 123 -9.79 -5.42 -8.00
CA ALA A 123 -9.36 -6.12 -9.20
C ALA A 123 -7.81 -6.19 -9.26
N GLN A 124 -7.28 -7.40 -9.47
CA GLN A 124 -5.84 -7.71 -9.56
C GLN A 124 -5.00 -7.41 -8.31
N SER A 125 -5.58 -6.90 -7.22
CA SER A 125 -4.79 -6.49 -6.04
C SER A 125 -4.03 -7.65 -5.41
N HIS A 126 -4.65 -8.83 -5.36
CA HIS A 126 -4.04 -10.02 -4.81
C HIS A 126 -2.82 -10.47 -5.63
N GLU A 127 -2.99 -10.59 -6.94
CA GLU A 127 -1.93 -10.98 -7.89
C GLU A 127 -0.74 -10.00 -7.83
N LEU A 128 -1.01 -8.69 -7.86
CA LEU A 128 0.04 -7.67 -7.81
C LEU A 128 0.86 -7.69 -6.51
N ILE A 129 0.22 -7.94 -5.36
CA ILE A 129 0.93 -8.03 -4.08
C ILE A 129 1.75 -9.31 -4.02
N GLN A 130 1.20 -10.44 -4.50
CA GLN A 130 1.93 -11.70 -4.56
C GLN A 130 3.14 -11.63 -5.48
N ASP A 131 3.03 -10.97 -6.64
CA ASP A 131 4.15 -10.75 -7.56
C ASP A 131 5.27 -9.91 -6.91
N ALA A 132 4.90 -8.83 -6.21
CA ALA A 132 5.86 -8.00 -5.49
C ALA A 132 6.59 -8.78 -4.38
N LEU A 133 5.84 -9.59 -3.62
CA LEU A 133 6.39 -10.45 -2.58
C LEU A 133 7.29 -11.55 -3.16
N SER A 134 6.89 -12.17 -4.27
CA SER A 134 7.71 -13.18 -4.96
C SER A 134 9.06 -12.62 -5.36
N ARG A 135 9.10 -11.41 -5.95
CA ARG A 135 10.37 -10.77 -6.33
C ARG A 135 11.32 -10.56 -5.14
N LEU A 136 10.79 -10.16 -3.99
CA LEU A 136 11.59 -9.99 -2.77
C LEU A 136 12.10 -11.32 -2.24
N MET A 137 11.24 -12.34 -2.22
CA MET A 137 11.61 -13.69 -1.80
C MET A 137 12.65 -14.32 -2.74
N ASP A 138 12.48 -14.21 -4.06
CA ASP A 138 13.41 -14.74 -5.05
C ASP A 138 14.82 -14.11 -4.90
N ALA A 139 14.88 -12.79 -4.69
CA ALA A 139 16.15 -12.10 -4.42
C ALA A 139 16.79 -12.57 -3.11
N ALA A 140 16.01 -12.77 -2.05
CA ALA A 140 16.49 -13.24 -0.76
C ALA A 140 16.94 -14.71 -0.79
N VAL A 141 16.24 -15.58 -1.55
CA VAL A 141 16.66 -16.96 -1.83
C VAL A 141 17.96 -16.98 -2.62
N THR A 142 18.06 -16.17 -3.68
CA THR A 142 19.27 -16.08 -4.53
C THR A 142 20.48 -15.62 -3.72
N ALA A 143 20.28 -14.72 -2.76
CA ALA A 143 21.31 -14.27 -1.83
C ALA A 143 21.63 -15.27 -0.71
N GLY A 144 20.90 -16.39 -0.60
CA GLY A 144 21.11 -17.42 0.42
C GLY A 144 20.74 -16.98 1.83
N VAL A 145 19.96 -15.91 1.99
CA VAL A 145 19.60 -15.36 3.30
C VAL A 145 18.27 -15.90 3.84
N ILE A 146 17.47 -16.55 2.98
CA ILE A 146 16.27 -17.30 3.37
C ILE A 146 16.21 -18.68 2.69
N ARG A 147 15.40 -19.59 3.26
CA ARG A 147 15.03 -20.89 2.67
C ARG A 147 14.15 -20.74 1.41
N SER A 148 14.19 -21.73 0.51
CA SER A 148 13.51 -21.70 -0.80
C SER A 148 12.26 -22.57 -0.91
N ASP A 149 11.82 -23.21 0.16
CA ASP A 149 10.68 -24.15 0.17
C ASP A 149 9.39 -23.54 0.71
N ILE A 150 9.34 -22.21 0.87
CA ILE A 150 8.14 -21.46 1.23
C ILE A 150 7.69 -20.62 0.04
N SER A 151 6.42 -20.71 -0.32
CA SER A 151 5.85 -19.96 -1.44
C SER A 151 5.48 -18.53 -1.06
N ALA A 152 5.43 -17.63 -2.05
CA ALA A 152 4.89 -16.28 -1.86
C ALA A 152 3.42 -16.30 -1.43
N THR A 153 2.65 -17.32 -1.84
CA THR A 153 1.27 -17.51 -1.42
C THR A 153 1.15 -17.80 0.08
N ASP A 154 1.98 -18.68 0.62
CA ASP A 154 1.99 -18.99 2.06
C ASP A 154 2.45 -17.79 2.88
N MET A 155 3.48 -17.09 2.38
CA MET A 155 3.97 -15.88 3.02
C MET A 155 2.90 -14.78 3.03
N PHE A 156 2.18 -14.59 1.92
CA PHE A 156 1.06 -13.64 1.84
C PHE A 156 -0.08 -14.00 2.82
N ALA A 157 -0.38 -15.29 2.97
CA ALA A 157 -1.36 -15.76 3.95
C ALA A 157 -0.93 -15.47 5.39
N ALA A 158 0.35 -15.69 5.72
CA ALA A 158 0.92 -15.37 7.03
C ALA A 158 0.81 -13.86 7.32
N LEU A 159 1.19 -13.01 6.37
CA LEU A 159 1.08 -11.55 6.49
C LEU A 159 -0.37 -11.09 6.69
N THR A 160 -1.31 -11.68 5.95
CA THR A 160 -2.74 -11.39 6.11
C THR A 160 -3.22 -11.78 7.51
N GLY A 161 -2.79 -12.93 8.03
CA GLY A 161 -3.08 -13.35 9.40
C GLY A 161 -2.55 -12.38 10.45
N ILE A 162 -1.32 -11.89 10.29
CA ILE A 162 -0.72 -10.89 11.18
C ILE A 162 -1.50 -9.57 11.12
N ALA A 163 -1.87 -9.09 9.92
CA ALA A 163 -2.67 -7.89 9.75
C ALA A 163 -4.06 -8.00 10.41
N LEU A 164 -4.69 -9.17 10.35
CA LEU A 164 -5.98 -9.41 11.01
C LEU A 164 -5.84 -9.47 12.54
N ALA A 165 -4.75 -10.04 13.06
CA ALA A 165 -4.52 -10.20 14.50
C ALA A 165 -4.00 -8.91 15.17
N SER A 166 -3.25 -8.08 14.45
CA SER A 166 -2.46 -6.96 15.00
C SER A 166 -2.54 -5.68 14.15
N GLY A 167 -3.64 -5.47 13.41
CA GLY A 167 -3.81 -4.33 12.50
C GLY A 167 -4.18 -3.00 13.16
N LYS A 168 -4.39 -2.96 14.48
CA LYS A 168 -4.70 -1.69 15.16
C LYS A 168 -3.44 -0.88 15.45
N PRO A 169 -3.49 0.47 15.44
CA PRO A 169 -2.32 1.31 15.73
C PRO A 169 -1.62 0.96 17.05
N GLU A 170 -2.38 0.67 18.11
CA GLU A 170 -1.85 0.29 19.42
C GLU A 170 -1.17 -1.10 19.44
N GLN A 171 -1.39 -1.91 18.40
CA GLN A 171 -0.79 -3.24 18.23
C GLN A 171 0.44 -3.22 17.32
N ARG A 172 0.92 -2.03 16.89
CA ARG A 172 2.05 -1.89 15.96
C ARG A 172 3.29 -2.68 16.41
N GLU A 173 3.66 -2.58 17.68
CA GLU A 173 4.82 -3.31 18.20
C GLU A 173 4.61 -4.83 18.17
N GLN A 174 3.37 -5.31 18.37
CA GLN A 174 3.06 -6.73 18.24
C GLN A 174 3.18 -7.18 16.78
N ALA A 175 2.66 -6.40 15.84
CA ALA A 175 2.80 -6.67 14.41
C ALA A 175 4.28 -6.75 14.02
N ASP A 176 5.10 -5.79 14.44
CA ASP A 176 6.55 -5.80 14.15
C ASP A 176 7.24 -7.05 14.69
N ARG A 177 6.95 -7.46 15.95
CA ARG A 177 7.48 -8.71 16.51
C ARG A 177 7.02 -9.96 15.75
N LEU A 178 5.77 -10.01 15.28
CA LEU A 178 5.24 -11.14 14.51
C LEU A 178 5.85 -11.22 13.10
N LEU A 179 6.12 -10.07 12.48
CA LEU A 179 6.86 -10.00 11.22
C LEU A 179 8.29 -10.50 11.40
N ASP A 180 8.98 -10.03 12.45
CA ASP A 180 10.35 -10.45 12.76
C ASP A 180 10.40 -11.96 13.03
N LEU A 181 9.48 -12.50 13.84
CA LEU A 181 9.35 -13.94 14.09
C LEU A 181 9.15 -14.74 12.80
N THR A 182 8.32 -14.24 11.88
CA THR A 182 8.05 -14.91 10.61
C THR A 182 9.28 -14.91 9.72
N LEU A 183 10.00 -13.78 9.62
CA LEU A 183 11.26 -13.69 8.87
C LEU A 183 12.38 -14.54 9.47
N ASP A 184 12.46 -14.61 10.80
CA ASP A 184 13.43 -15.47 11.47
C ASP A 184 13.17 -16.95 11.15
N GLY A 185 11.90 -17.37 11.08
CA GLY A 185 11.51 -18.70 10.61
C GLY A 185 11.84 -19.00 9.13
N LEU A 186 12.10 -17.96 8.33
CA LEU A 186 12.58 -18.08 6.95
C LEU A 186 14.10 -18.09 6.84
N SER A 187 14.83 -17.71 7.89
CA SER A 187 16.29 -17.67 7.86
C SER A 187 16.84 -19.00 7.36
N ALA A 188 17.86 -18.95 6.52
CA ALA A 188 18.58 -20.12 6.04
C ALA A 188 19.33 -20.79 7.21
N GLY A 189 18.59 -21.48 8.08
CA GLY A 189 19.11 -22.28 9.18
C GLY A 189 19.42 -23.69 8.68
N LEU A 190 20.67 -24.10 8.85
CA LEU A 190 21.24 -25.42 8.61
C LEU A 190 20.25 -26.54 8.96
N ARG A 191 19.49 -27.03 7.98
CA ARG A 191 18.97 -28.40 8.09
C ARG A 191 20.19 -29.31 8.00
N GLN A 192 20.75 -29.68 9.16
CA GLN A 192 21.50 -30.93 9.29
C GLN A 192 20.52 -32.09 9.20
#